data_AF-A0A1G1STX7-F1
#
_entry.id   AF-A0A1G1STX7-F1
#
_cell.length_a   1.000
_cell.length_b   1.000
_cell.length_c   1.000
_cell.angle_alpha   90.00
_cell.angle_beta   90.00
_cell.angle_gamma   90.00
#
_symmetry.space_group_name_H-M   'P 1'
#
loop_
_entity.id
_entity.type
_entity.pdbx_description
1 polymer ?
#
loop_
_entity_poly.entity_id
_entity_poly.type
_entity_poly.pdbx_seq_one_letter_code
_entity_poly.pdbx_strand_id
1 'polypeptide(L)'
;MLLALVSACSQDKQEEPKPKEYAVRVRVTGSNMIGGTAIINSTSNYKSAPVEKPVIARVYPAETVNETIDLGTFGAADRIRVEVAMSGVKSEAVIKAEILVDGVVKKSCFVLGGGLFERCELATDTL
;
A
#
# COMPACT_ATOMS: atom_id res chain seq x y z
N MET A 1 24.91 46.70 -41.75
CA MET A 1 25.41 45.46 -41.12
C MET A 1 25.26 45.60 -39.61
N LEU A 2 24.52 44.67 -39.00
CA LEU A 2 24.72 44.00 -37.70
C LEU A 2 24.86 44.89 -36.43
N LEU A 3 24.23 44.61 -35.29
CA LEU A 3 23.36 43.53 -34.83
C LEU A 3 22.72 44.02 -33.52
N ALA A 4 21.43 43.80 -33.35
CA ALA A 4 20.74 43.98 -32.08
C ALA A 4 21.32 43.00 -31.04
N LEU A 5 21.72 43.51 -29.88
CA LEU A 5 22.02 42.73 -28.69
C LEU A 5 20.72 42.11 -28.18
N VAL A 6 20.44 40.89 -28.63
CA VAL A 6 19.40 40.06 -28.03
C VAL A 6 19.92 39.63 -26.67
N SER A 7 19.44 40.30 -25.62
CA SER A 7 19.62 39.90 -24.23
C SER A 7 19.13 38.45 -24.10
N ALA A 8 20.08 37.53 -23.94
CA ALA A 8 19.79 36.15 -23.59
C ALA A 8 19.21 36.14 -22.17
N CYS A 9 17.88 36.21 -22.07
CA CYS A 9 17.19 35.76 -20.87
C CYS A 9 17.49 34.28 -20.72
N SER A 10 18.40 33.93 -19.81
CA SER A 10 18.50 32.58 -19.28
C SER A 10 17.14 32.23 -18.70
N GLN A 11 16.35 31.46 -19.45
CA GLN A 11 15.23 30.72 -18.88
C GLN A 11 15.88 29.69 -17.97
N ASP A 12 15.96 30.00 -16.68
CA ASP A 12 16.10 28.99 -15.65
C ASP A 12 15.04 27.93 -15.93
N LYS A 13 15.48 26.75 -16.38
CA LYS A 13 14.60 25.60 -16.55
C LYS A 13 14.00 25.34 -15.18
N GLN A 14 12.75 25.74 -15.02
CA GLN A 14 11.95 25.40 -13.85
C GLN A 14 11.91 23.87 -13.79
N GLU A 15 12.76 23.30 -12.94
CA GLU A 15 12.84 21.86 -12.72
C GLU A 15 11.47 21.43 -12.20
N GLU A 16 10.71 20.70 -13.03
CA GLU A 16 9.41 20.20 -12.62
C GLU A 16 9.61 19.42 -11.30
N PRO A 17 8.78 19.69 -10.27
CA PRO A 17 8.92 19.01 -9.00
C PRO A 17 8.81 17.50 -9.26
N LYS A 18 9.83 16.75 -8.85
CA LYS A 18 9.83 15.29 -9.00
C LYS A 18 8.54 14.73 -8.43
N PRO A 19 7.90 13.76 -9.11
CA PRO A 19 6.72 13.10 -8.59
C PRO A 19 6.98 12.58 -7.17
N LYS A 20 6.05 12.85 -6.25
CA LYS A 20 6.13 12.31 -4.88
C LYS A 20 5.95 10.80 -4.96
N GLU A 21 6.98 10.08 -4.52
CA GLU A 21 7.05 8.62 -4.53
C GLU A 21 7.11 8.08 -3.10
N TYR A 22 6.43 6.97 -2.85
CA TYR A 22 6.31 6.34 -1.55
C TYR A 22 6.75 4.88 -1.61
N ALA A 23 7.61 4.44 -0.70
CA ALA A 23 7.91 3.02 -0.56
C ALA A 23 6.81 2.35 0.28
N VAL A 24 6.05 1.42 -0.32
CA VAL A 24 4.90 0.80 0.35
C VAL A 24 5.16 -0.67 0.66
N ARG A 25 4.91 -1.05 1.91
CA ARG A 25 5.00 -2.42 2.40
C ARG A 25 3.70 -2.79 3.12
N VAL A 26 3.34 -4.07 3.09
CA VAL A 26 2.25 -4.62 3.91
C VAL A 26 2.84 -5.59 4.91
N ARG A 27 2.65 -5.33 6.19
CA ARG A 27 3.00 -6.28 7.26
C ARG A 27 1.76 -7.05 7.67
N VAL A 28 1.86 -8.38 7.65
CA VAL A 28 0.82 -9.29 8.12
C VAL A 28 1.31 -10.02 9.34
N THR A 29 0.58 -9.88 10.45
CA THR A 29 0.86 -10.57 11.71
C THR A 29 -0.37 -11.32 12.17
N GLY A 30 -0.18 -12.46 12.80
CA GLY A 30 -1.29 -13.22 13.37
C GLY A 30 -0.81 -14.24 14.37
N SER A 31 -1.74 -14.66 15.23
CA SER A 31 -1.49 -15.61 16.33
C SER A 31 -2.75 -16.39 16.67
N ASN A 32 -2.56 -17.60 17.20
CA ASN A 32 -3.63 -18.51 17.63
C ASN A 32 -4.66 -18.83 16.52
N MET A 33 -4.26 -18.72 15.25
CA MET A 33 -5.12 -19.00 14.09
C MET A 33 -5.10 -20.50 13.76
N ILE A 34 -6.09 -21.01 13.02
CA ILE A 34 -5.95 -22.32 12.34
C ILE A 34 -5.47 -22.10 10.90
N GLY A 35 -5.89 -21.00 10.30
CA GLY A 35 -5.35 -20.49 9.07
C GLY A 35 -5.84 -19.08 8.80
N GLY A 36 -5.13 -18.39 7.92
CA GLY A 36 -5.45 -17.03 7.53
C GLY A 36 -5.16 -16.78 6.06
N THR A 37 -5.71 -15.69 5.53
CA THR A 37 -5.39 -15.19 4.21
C THR A 37 -5.14 -13.69 4.27
N ALA A 38 -4.30 -13.21 3.36
CA ALA A 38 -4.20 -11.80 3.04
C ALA A 38 -4.33 -11.63 1.52
N ILE A 39 -5.22 -10.75 1.08
CA ILE A 39 -5.42 -10.36 -0.31
C ILE A 39 -5.09 -8.88 -0.43
N ILE A 40 -4.13 -8.56 -1.29
CA ILE A 40 -3.65 -7.20 -1.50
C ILE A 40 -3.94 -6.82 -2.95
N ASN A 41 -4.77 -5.78 -3.10
CA ASN A 41 -5.07 -5.15 -4.38
C ASN A 41 -4.44 -3.75 -4.39
N SER A 42 -3.81 -3.40 -5.50
CA SER A 42 -3.21 -2.08 -5.68
C SER A 42 -3.63 -1.49 -7.01
N THR A 43 -3.98 -0.21 -7.03
CA THR A 43 -4.45 0.50 -8.21
C THR A 43 -3.63 1.76 -8.39
N SER A 44 -2.99 1.94 -9.53
CA SER A 44 -2.35 3.20 -9.88
C SER A 44 -3.35 4.18 -10.49
N ASN A 45 -3.15 5.48 -10.26
CA ASN A 45 -4.02 6.55 -10.78
C ASN A 45 -5.53 6.32 -10.50
N TYR A 46 -5.88 5.93 -9.26
CA TYR A 46 -7.19 5.34 -8.92
C TYR A 46 -8.40 6.26 -9.17
N LYS A 47 -8.20 7.58 -9.32
CA LYS A 47 -9.25 8.59 -9.53
C LYS A 47 -9.50 8.96 -10.99
N SER A 48 -8.54 8.76 -11.89
CA SER A 48 -8.59 9.29 -13.27
C SER A 48 -8.55 8.18 -14.32
N ALA A 49 -7.50 7.38 -14.29
CA ALA A 49 -7.27 6.28 -15.23
C ALA A 49 -6.74 5.06 -14.46
N PRO A 50 -7.61 4.37 -13.70
CA PRO A 50 -7.19 3.32 -12.78
C PRO A 50 -6.53 2.17 -13.54
N VAL A 51 -5.31 1.83 -13.12
CA VAL A 51 -4.57 0.65 -13.60
C VAL A 51 -4.40 -0.31 -12.43
N GLU A 52 -5.13 -1.43 -12.47
CA GLU A 52 -5.01 -2.47 -11.45
C GLU A 52 -3.68 -3.22 -11.61
N LYS A 53 -2.93 -3.33 -10.51
CA LYS A 53 -1.71 -4.14 -10.42
C LYS A 53 -2.08 -5.60 -10.14
N PRO A 54 -1.19 -6.57 -10.43
CA PRO A 54 -1.43 -7.97 -10.09
C PRO A 54 -1.79 -8.17 -8.62
N VAL A 55 -2.83 -8.97 -8.37
CA VAL A 55 -3.28 -9.28 -7.01
C VAL A 55 -2.23 -10.14 -6.32
N ILE A 56 -1.87 -9.76 -5.09
CA ILE A 56 -1.03 -10.60 -4.23
C ILE A 56 -1.95 -11.30 -3.23
N ALA A 57 -2.02 -12.62 -3.33
CA ALA A 57 -2.70 -13.46 -2.37
C ALA A 57 -1.69 -14.28 -1.56
N ARG A 58 -1.91 -14.34 -0.24
CA ARG A 58 -1.14 -15.16 0.68
C ARG A 58 -2.08 -16.02 1.51
N VAL A 59 -1.68 -17.27 1.71
CA VAL A 59 -2.36 -18.23 2.57
C VAL A 59 -1.39 -18.60 3.68
N TYR A 60 -1.88 -18.53 4.91
CA TYR A 60 -1.13 -18.81 6.13
C TYR A 60 -1.71 -20.04 6.79
N PRO A 61 -1.10 -21.23 6.59
CA PRO A 61 -1.56 -22.47 7.23
C PRO A 61 -1.05 -22.63 8.67
N ALA A 62 -0.33 -21.64 9.21
CA ALA A 62 0.32 -21.70 10.51
C ALA A 62 -0.48 -20.95 11.59
N GLU A 63 -0.32 -21.36 12.85
CA GLU A 63 -0.98 -20.68 13.98
C GLU A 63 -0.47 -19.25 14.21
N THR A 64 0.76 -18.98 13.78
CA THR A 64 1.41 -17.67 13.87
C THR A 64 1.94 -17.23 12.51
N VAL A 65 1.82 -15.94 12.20
CA VAL A 65 2.43 -15.32 11.01
C VAL A 65 3.10 -14.00 11.39
N ASN A 66 4.22 -13.73 10.73
CA ASN A 66 4.87 -12.43 10.70
C ASN A 66 5.57 -12.28 9.35
N GLU A 67 4.84 -11.81 8.34
CA GLU A 67 5.34 -11.59 6.98
C GLU A 67 5.33 -10.09 6.67
N THR A 68 6.34 -9.62 5.94
CA THR A 68 6.31 -8.29 5.32
C THR A 68 6.43 -8.46 3.82
N ILE A 69 5.46 -7.91 3.09
CA ILE A 69 5.33 -7.99 1.63
C ILE A 69 5.70 -6.62 1.07
N ASP A 70 6.70 -6.57 0.21
CA ASP A 70 7.08 -5.36 -0.50
C ASP A 70 6.17 -5.16 -1.72
N LEU A 71 5.50 -4.01 -1.78
CA LEU A 71 4.65 -3.62 -2.91
C LEU A 71 5.38 -2.71 -3.90
N GLY A 72 6.58 -2.23 -3.55
CA GLY A 72 7.38 -1.30 -4.32
C GLY A 72 6.95 0.16 -4.15
N THR A 73 7.19 0.95 -5.19
CA THR A 73 6.96 2.39 -5.19
C THR A 73 5.56 2.76 -5.68
N PHE A 74 4.94 3.73 -5.00
CA PHE A 74 3.62 4.26 -5.31
C PHE A 74 3.68 5.77 -5.53
N GLY A 75 2.92 6.27 -6.49
CA GLY A 75 2.78 7.70 -6.76
C GLY A 75 1.74 8.38 -5.87
N ALA A 76 1.53 9.68 -6.05
CA ALA A 76 0.61 10.49 -5.25
C ALA A 76 -0.89 10.21 -5.47
N ALA A 77 -1.29 9.40 -6.46
CA ALA A 77 -2.68 9.12 -6.79
C ALA A 77 -2.95 7.62 -6.92
N ASP A 78 -2.28 6.82 -6.09
CA ASP A 78 -2.41 5.38 -6.06
C ASP A 78 -3.24 4.93 -4.84
N ARG A 79 -3.71 3.68 -4.86
CA ARG A 79 -4.52 3.09 -3.80
C ARG A 79 -4.04 1.69 -3.48
N ILE A 80 -4.03 1.36 -2.20
CA ILE A 80 -3.76 0.02 -1.66
C ILE A 80 -4.97 -0.43 -0.85
N ARG A 81 -5.45 -1.64 -1.12
CA ARG A 81 -6.49 -2.33 -0.35
C ARG A 81 -5.93 -3.65 0.15
N VAL A 82 -6.02 -3.86 1.45
CA VAL A 82 -5.66 -5.13 2.06
C VAL A 82 -6.89 -5.70 2.73
N GLU A 83 -7.19 -6.95 2.43
CA GLU A 83 -8.18 -7.74 3.10
C GLU A 83 -7.47 -8.89 3.82
N VAL A 84 -7.82 -9.09 5.09
CA VAL A 84 -7.37 -10.24 5.86
C VAL A 84 -8.58 -11.05 6.27
N ALA A 85 -8.46 -12.35 6.16
CA ALA A 85 -9.47 -13.29 6.65
C ALA A 85 -8.78 -14.34 7.51
N MET A 86 -9.50 -14.91 8.46
CA MET A 86 -9.00 -16.08 9.17
C MET A 86 -10.13 -17.04 9.51
N SER A 87 -9.76 -18.31 9.61
CA SER A 87 -10.59 -19.31 10.27
C SER A 87 -10.05 -19.50 11.68
N GLY A 88 -10.80 -19.02 12.67
CA GLY A 88 -10.49 -19.16 14.08
C GLY A 88 -11.68 -19.74 14.83
N VAL A 89 -11.50 -20.88 15.49
CA VAL A 89 -12.41 -21.39 16.55
C VAL A 89 -11.99 -20.95 17.94
N LYS A 90 -10.76 -20.44 18.08
CA LYS A 90 -10.20 -19.92 19.32
C LYS A 90 -10.60 -18.44 19.48
N SER A 91 -11.12 -18.07 20.65
CA SER A 91 -11.55 -16.69 20.98
C SER A 91 -10.44 -15.65 20.85
N GLU A 92 -9.20 -16.09 21.03
CA GLU A 92 -7.97 -15.31 21.05
C GLU A 92 -7.23 -15.32 19.70
N ALA A 93 -7.82 -15.92 18.66
CA ALA A 93 -7.28 -15.88 17.31
C ALA A 93 -7.27 -14.43 16.81
N VAL A 94 -6.20 -14.03 16.12
CA VAL A 94 -6.10 -12.73 15.46
C VAL A 94 -5.27 -12.81 14.19
N ILE A 95 -5.73 -12.12 13.15
CA ILE A 95 -4.91 -11.74 12.00
C ILE A 95 -5.02 -10.23 11.80
N LYS A 96 -3.90 -9.58 11.50
CA LYS A 96 -3.79 -8.15 11.29
C LYS A 96 -2.96 -7.88 10.05
N ALA A 97 -3.42 -6.94 9.23
CA ALA A 97 -2.61 -6.31 8.19
C ALA A 97 -2.37 -4.83 8.51
N GLU A 98 -1.18 -4.37 8.19
CA GLU A 98 -0.75 -2.98 8.31
C GLU A 98 -0.17 -2.52 6.97
N ILE A 99 -0.62 -1.37 6.49
CA ILE A 99 -0.05 -0.70 5.32
C ILE A 99 0.99 0.29 5.84
N LEU A 100 2.25 0.06 5.49
CA LEU A 100 3.39 0.89 5.85
C LEU A 100 3.80 1.74 4.66
N VAL A 101 3.96 3.04 4.90
CA VAL A 101 4.54 3.98 3.94
C VAL A 101 5.83 4.52 4.54
N ASP A 102 6.93 4.33 3.82
CA ASP A 102 8.27 4.74 4.25
C ASP A 102 8.63 4.21 5.65
N GLY A 103 8.13 3.00 5.96
CA GLY A 103 8.33 2.33 7.26
C GLY A 103 7.34 2.72 8.37
N VAL A 104 6.43 3.67 8.12
CA VAL A 104 5.43 4.12 9.11
C VAL A 104 4.06 3.50 8.81
N VAL A 105 3.41 2.92 9.82
CA VAL A 105 2.04 2.39 9.69
C VAL A 105 1.07 3.54 9.46
N LYS A 106 0.35 3.53 8.33
CA LYS A 106 -0.65 4.54 7.97
C LYS A 106 -2.08 4.03 8.14
N LYS A 107 -2.30 2.74 7.88
CA LYS A 107 -3.60 2.07 8.01
C LYS A 107 -3.42 0.65 8.49
N SER A 108 -4.43 0.12 9.16
CA SER A 108 -4.46 -1.27 9.61
C SER A 108 -5.88 -1.80 9.64
N CYS A 109 -6.01 -3.11 9.47
CA CYS A 109 -7.24 -3.87 9.63
C CYS A 109 -6.90 -5.18 10.34
N PHE A 110 -7.86 -5.73 11.09
CA PHE A 110 -7.66 -6.97 11.80
C PHE A 110 -8.97 -7.71 12.01
N VAL A 111 -8.87 -9.03 12.16
CA VAL A 111 -9.97 -9.91 12.53
C VAL A 111 -9.63 -10.52 13.89
N LEU A 112 -10.61 -10.58 14.80
CA LEU A 112 -10.53 -11.30 16.08
C LEU A 112 -11.46 -12.53 16.05
N GLY A 113 -11.19 -13.50 16.93
CA GLY A 113 -11.89 -14.80 17.00
C GLY A 113 -13.39 -14.75 16.66
N GLY A 114 -13.79 -15.51 15.63
CA GLY A 114 -15.16 -15.59 15.12
C GLY A 114 -15.49 -14.62 13.97
N GLY A 115 -14.65 -13.62 13.69
CA GLY A 115 -14.79 -12.77 12.51
C GLY A 115 -14.39 -13.48 11.21
N LEU A 116 -15.07 -13.15 10.09
CA LEU A 116 -14.83 -13.79 8.80
C LEU A 116 -13.69 -13.11 8.03
N PHE A 117 -13.73 -11.79 7.89
CA PHE A 117 -12.73 -10.99 7.20
C PHE A 117 -12.81 -9.52 7.65
N GLU A 118 -11.74 -8.76 7.40
CA GLU A 118 -11.72 -7.31 7.56
C GLU A 118 -10.84 -6.66 6.48
N ARG A 119 -11.17 -5.42 6.10
CA ARG A 119 -10.48 -4.68 5.04
C ARG A 119 -9.99 -3.31 5.49
N CYS A 120 -8.80 -2.94 5.05
CA CYS A 120 -8.25 -1.60 5.19
C CYS A 120 -7.80 -1.05 3.83
N GLU A 121 -7.91 0.26 3.67
CA GLU A 121 -7.59 0.96 2.43
C GLU A 121 -6.77 2.22 2.72
N LEU A 122 -5.76 2.46 1.89
CA LEU A 122 -4.98 3.68 1.86
C LEU A 122 -4.96 4.24 0.43
N ALA A 123 -5.34 5.49 0.28
CA ALA A 123 -5.10 6.27 -0.92
C ALA A 123 -3.91 7.22 -0.67
N THR A 124 -2.92 7.23 -1.55
CA THR A 124 -1.65 7.94 -1.33
C THR A 124 -1.75 9.45 -1.52
N ASP A 125 -2.87 9.94 -2.04
CA ASP A 125 -3.21 11.37 -2.10
C ASP A 125 -3.64 11.93 -0.74
N THR A 126 -3.80 11.07 0.27
CA THR A 126 -4.11 11.47 1.66
C THR A 126 -2.87 11.55 2.56
N LEU A 127 -1.66 11.39 2.00
CA LEU A 127 -0.39 11.28 2.71
C LEU A 127 0.46 12.55 2.75
#